data_AF-A0A2V9BRD7-F1
#
_entry.id   AF-A0A2V9BRD7-F1
#
_cell.length_a   1.000
_cell.length_b   1.000
_cell.length_c   1.000
_cell.angle_alpha   90.00
_cell.angle_beta   90.00
_cell.angle_gamma   90.00
#
_symmetry.space_group_name_H-M   'P 1'
#
loop_
_entity.id
_entity.type
_entity.pdbx_description
1 polymer ?
#
loop_
_entity_poly.entity_id
_entity_poly.type
_entity_poly.pdbx_seq_one_letter_code
_entity_poly.pdbx_strand_id
1 'polypeptide(L)'
;MNIADALSGPAKLEGIQWMLLSATTRRVLRDQLKALLPAPNMLGPCRLRHARLRPGRKLKAYYDARVRVEGTERYRVRPIVVTWRLDGKAAWRKGRDALTEMQAEALRQGVAAPFRQLTAELPEWGMHIQVSPLDAQFPQLVRLLDPRHVGDMLAAAHAASGVASDQPRPDGYAVTSIRYLPGICHVLRYDPLDAAKGGAVFAKLYTDEEGARAFRVARGVADWLAEHGESVTAVRPLAYV
;
A
#
# COMPACT_ATOMS: atom_id res chain seq x y z
N MET A 1 -16.75 25.81 -8.19
CA MET A 1 -15.31 25.73 -7.87
C MET A 1 -14.65 24.78 -8.85
N ASN A 2 -13.51 25.16 -9.42
CA ASN A 2 -12.73 24.29 -10.30
C ASN A 2 -11.50 23.73 -9.54
N ILE A 3 -10.76 22.80 -10.17
CA ILE A 3 -9.58 22.17 -9.54
C ILE A 3 -8.45 23.15 -9.30
N ALA A 4 -8.28 24.12 -10.19
CA ALA A 4 -7.23 25.11 -10.05
C ALA A 4 -7.47 25.99 -8.83
N ASP A 5 -8.71 26.46 -8.65
CA ASP A 5 -9.13 27.20 -7.46
C ASP A 5 -8.89 26.37 -6.20
N ALA A 6 -9.33 25.11 -6.18
CA ALA A 6 -9.23 24.24 -5.02
C ALA A 6 -7.80 23.86 -4.62
N LEU A 7 -6.85 23.90 -5.56
CA LEU A 7 -5.43 23.63 -5.32
C LEU A 7 -4.59 24.91 -5.15
N SER A 8 -5.13 26.06 -5.59
CA SER A 8 -4.57 27.38 -5.31
C SER A 8 -4.75 27.65 -3.81
N GLY A 9 -3.67 27.93 -3.08
CA GLY A 9 -3.69 28.14 -1.64
C GLY A 9 -4.82 29.04 -1.07
N PRO A 10 -5.37 30.04 -1.81
CA PRO A 10 -6.48 30.87 -1.34
C PRO A 10 -7.78 30.14 -1.00
N ALA A 11 -8.12 29.02 -1.65
CA ALA A 11 -9.35 28.28 -1.36
C ALA A 11 -9.31 27.52 -0.02
N LYS A 12 -8.15 27.52 0.66
CA LYS A 12 -7.93 27.00 2.02
C LYS A 12 -8.61 25.64 2.24
N LEU A 13 -9.39 25.49 3.30
CA LEU A 13 -10.01 24.22 3.70
C LEU A 13 -11.22 23.87 2.81
N GLU A 14 -11.97 24.85 2.34
CA GLU A 14 -13.18 24.67 1.53
C GLU A 14 -12.86 24.03 0.18
N GLY A 15 -11.77 24.48 -0.47
CA GLY A 15 -11.23 23.86 -1.67
C GLY A 15 -10.93 22.38 -1.48
N ILE A 16 -10.26 22.04 -0.38
CA ILE A 16 -9.91 20.65 -0.04
C ILE A 16 -11.16 19.82 0.24
N GLN A 17 -12.10 20.34 1.03
CA GLN A 17 -13.35 19.66 1.37
C GLN A 17 -14.18 19.37 0.13
N TRP A 18 -14.29 20.34 -0.79
CA TRP A 18 -14.98 20.10 -2.05
C TRP A 18 -14.29 19.04 -2.90
N MET A 19 -12.95 19.06 -3.01
CA MET A 19 -12.20 18.03 -3.74
C MET A 19 -12.40 16.63 -3.16
N LEU A 20 -12.42 16.50 -1.83
CA LEU A 20 -12.45 15.19 -1.18
C LEU A 20 -13.87 14.68 -0.91
N LEU A 21 -14.83 15.58 -0.69
CA LEU A 21 -16.14 15.25 -0.12
C LEU A 21 -17.32 15.65 -1.02
N SER A 22 -17.14 16.47 -2.05
CA SER A 22 -18.25 16.81 -2.96
C SER A 22 -18.80 15.55 -3.65
N ALA A 23 -20.10 15.56 -3.94
CA ALA A 23 -20.75 14.45 -4.64
C ALA A 23 -20.15 14.27 -6.04
N THR A 24 -19.83 15.36 -6.73
CA THR A 24 -19.27 15.35 -8.09
C THR A 24 -17.90 14.68 -8.13
N THR A 25 -16.94 15.13 -7.33
CA THR A 25 -15.58 14.55 -7.35
C THR A 25 -15.59 13.10 -6.88
N ARG A 26 -16.42 12.76 -5.88
CA ARG A 26 -16.59 11.37 -5.44
C ARG A 26 -17.21 10.49 -6.52
N ARG A 27 -18.18 10.99 -7.29
CA ARG A 27 -18.79 10.24 -8.41
C ARG A 27 -17.73 9.94 -9.47
N VAL A 28 -17.01 10.96 -9.92
CA VAL A 28 -15.94 10.83 -10.92
C VAL A 28 -14.89 9.80 -10.48
N LEU A 29 -14.38 9.91 -9.24
CA LEU A 29 -13.43 8.94 -8.69
C LEU A 29 -14.01 7.51 -8.70
N ARG A 30 -15.25 7.35 -8.24
CA ARG A 30 -15.90 6.03 -8.17
C ARG A 30 -16.10 5.42 -9.56
N ASP A 31 -16.47 6.21 -10.55
CA ASP A 31 -16.69 5.72 -11.91
C ASP A 31 -15.38 5.28 -12.55
N GLN A 32 -14.28 6.00 -12.31
CA GLN A 32 -12.95 5.54 -12.71
C GLN A 32 -12.54 4.24 -12.01
N LEU A 33 -12.72 4.14 -10.70
CA LEU A 33 -12.39 2.93 -9.96
C LEU A 33 -13.22 1.71 -10.40
N LYS A 34 -14.48 1.92 -10.78
CA LYS A 34 -15.32 0.86 -11.37
C LYS A 34 -14.78 0.43 -12.73
N ALA A 35 -14.34 1.36 -13.58
CA ALA A 35 -13.79 1.04 -14.90
C ALA A 35 -12.49 0.20 -14.82
N LEU A 36 -11.76 0.29 -13.71
CA LEU A 36 -10.57 -0.54 -13.43
C LEU A 36 -10.91 -1.98 -13.00
N LEU A 37 -12.18 -2.27 -12.69
CA LEU A 37 -12.66 -3.60 -12.33
C LEU A 37 -13.31 -4.28 -13.55
N PRO A 38 -13.11 -5.59 -13.75
CA PRO A 38 -13.94 -6.35 -14.66
C PRO A 38 -15.33 -6.57 -14.06
N ALA A 39 -16.37 -6.57 -14.91
CA ALA A 39 -17.67 -7.07 -14.49
C ALA A 39 -17.56 -8.58 -14.18
N PRO A 40 -18.28 -9.11 -13.18
CA PRO A 40 -19.30 -8.44 -12.35
C PRO A 40 -18.79 -8.02 -10.94
N ASN A 41 -17.49 -7.78 -10.78
CA ASN A 41 -16.94 -7.30 -9.51
C ASN A 41 -17.48 -5.91 -9.15
N MET A 42 -17.76 -5.67 -7.88
CA MET A 42 -18.44 -4.45 -7.43
C MET A 42 -17.57 -3.60 -6.51
N LEU A 43 -17.52 -2.29 -6.83
CA LEU A 43 -16.91 -1.28 -5.96
C LEU A 43 -17.88 -0.89 -4.82
N GLY A 44 -17.56 -1.31 -3.62
CA GLY A 44 -18.19 -0.87 -2.38
C GLY A 44 -17.74 0.54 -1.94
N PRO A 45 -17.87 0.87 -0.64
CA PRO A 45 -17.44 2.17 -0.11
C PRO A 45 -15.93 2.42 -0.28
N CYS A 46 -15.57 3.68 -0.53
CA CYS A 46 -14.18 4.16 -0.53
C CYS A 46 -13.99 5.06 0.69
N ARG A 47 -13.22 4.59 1.69
CA ARG A 47 -12.99 5.33 2.93
C ARG A 47 -11.72 6.16 2.81
N LEU A 48 -11.84 7.48 2.91
CA LEU A 48 -10.68 8.37 3.04
C LEU A 48 -9.97 8.09 4.37
N ARG A 49 -8.66 7.87 4.32
CA ARG A 49 -7.80 7.63 5.49
C ARG A 49 -7.08 8.89 5.91
N HIS A 50 -6.48 9.58 4.95
CA HIS A 50 -5.90 10.90 5.14
C HIS A 50 -5.66 11.56 3.78
N ALA A 51 -5.33 12.85 3.80
CA ALA A 51 -4.93 13.60 2.62
C ALA A 51 -3.73 14.50 2.95
N ARG A 52 -2.93 14.81 1.92
CA ARG A 52 -1.77 15.69 2.01
C ARG A 52 -1.83 16.73 0.90
N LEU A 53 -1.98 17.98 1.29
CA LEU A 53 -1.90 19.11 0.38
C LEU A 53 -0.45 19.62 0.27
N ARG A 54 -0.03 19.91 -0.96
CA ARG A 54 1.10 20.77 -1.28
C ARG A 54 0.51 21.98 -2.04
N PRO A 55 0.27 23.11 -1.36
CA PRO A 55 -0.42 24.27 -1.95
C PRO A 55 0.23 24.70 -3.27
N GLY A 56 -0.59 25.02 -4.27
CA GLY A 56 -0.12 25.42 -5.60
C GLY A 56 0.58 24.33 -6.40
N ARG A 57 0.61 23.07 -5.93
CA ARG A 57 1.27 21.95 -6.64
C ARG A 57 0.38 20.73 -6.79
N LYS A 58 -0.05 20.11 -5.68
CA LYS A 58 -0.82 18.86 -5.69
C LYS A 58 -1.55 18.55 -4.40
N LEU A 59 -2.65 17.82 -4.50
CA LEU A 59 -3.33 17.15 -3.39
C LEU A 59 -3.19 15.63 -3.58
N LYS A 60 -2.74 14.91 -2.54
CA LYS A 60 -2.80 13.45 -2.49
C LYS A 60 -3.85 13.01 -1.47
N ALA A 61 -4.71 12.08 -1.82
CA ALA A 61 -5.63 11.44 -0.88
C ALA A 61 -5.47 9.92 -0.92
N TYR A 62 -5.56 9.32 0.27
CA TYR A 62 -5.31 7.91 0.48
C TYR A 62 -6.62 7.27 0.93
N TYR A 63 -7.08 6.28 0.18
CA TYR A 63 -8.36 5.62 0.39
C TYR A 63 -8.19 4.12 0.58
N ASP A 64 -9.08 3.55 1.36
CA ASP A 64 -9.36 2.12 1.37
C ASP A 64 -10.62 1.88 0.52
N ALA A 65 -10.49 1.30 -0.67
CA ALA A 65 -11.65 0.84 -1.43
C ALA A 65 -12.03 -0.57 -1.01
N ARG A 66 -13.31 -0.76 -0.73
CA ARG A 66 -13.89 -2.08 -0.58
C ARG A 66 -14.31 -2.61 -1.94
N VAL A 67 -13.84 -3.79 -2.31
CA VAL A 67 -14.20 -4.45 -3.56
C VAL A 67 -14.79 -5.81 -3.23
N ARG A 68 -15.98 -6.09 -3.76
CA ARG A 68 -16.60 -7.41 -3.67
C ARG A 68 -16.31 -8.16 -4.97
N VAL A 69 -15.72 -9.34 -4.82
CA VAL A 69 -15.50 -10.26 -5.93
C VAL A 69 -16.76 -11.10 -6.10
N GLU A 70 -17.17 -11.37 -7.33
CA GLU A 70 -18.26 -12.32 -7.57
C GLU A 70 -17.99 -13.67 -6.90
N GLY A 71 -19.05 -14.32 -6.41
CA GLY A 71 -18.93 -15.58 -5.67
C GLY A 71 -18.36 -15.43 -4.25
N THR A 72 -18.01 -14.22 -3.81
CA THR A 72 -17.56 -13.95 -2.44
C THR A 72 -18.54 -13.06 -1.70
N GLU A 73 -18.84 -13.42 -0.45
CA GLU A 73 -19.69 -12.59 0.42
C GLU A 73 -18.94 -11.41 1.04
N ARG A 74 -17.61 -11.52 1.17
CA ARG A 74 -16.79 -10.54 1.87
C ARG A 74 -16.14 -9.55 0.93
N TYR A 75 -16.16 -8.27 1.34
CA TYR A 75 -15.37 -7.24 0.67
C TYR A 75 -13.88 -7.42 0.98
N ARG A 76 -13.05 -7.32 -0.06
CA ARG A 76 -11.60 -7.14 0.06
C ARG A 76 -11.29 -5.65 0.13
N VAL A 77 -10.37 -5.26 1.01
CA VAL A 77 -9.88 -3.88 1.08
C VAL A 77 -8.68 -3.72 0.16
N ARG A 78 -8.73 -2.73 -0.72
CA ARG A 78 -7.61 -2.35 -1.59
C ARG A 78 -7.22 -0.88 -1.34
N PRO A 79 -6.00 -0.62 -0.88
CA PRO A 79 -5.49 0.74 -0.76
C PRO A 79 -5.33 1.42 -2.12
N ILE A 80 -5.70 2.68 -2.18
CA ILE A 80 -5.66 3.52 -3.38
C ILE A 80 -5.10 4.88 -3.00
N VAL A 81 -4.31 5.46 -3.90
CA VAL A 81 -3.92 6.86 -3.84
C VAL A 81 -4.48 7.60 -5.04
N VAL A 82 -5.09 8.74 -4.76
CA VAL A 82 -5.58 9.68 -5.78
C VAL A 82 -4.76 10.95 -5.66
N THR A 83 -4.19 11.39 -6.76
CA THR A 83 -3.39 12.62 -6.84
C THR A 83 -4.06 13.58 -7.80
N TRP A 84 -4.35 14.81 -7.33
CA TRP A 84 -4.75 15.92 -8.17
C TRP A 84 -3.60 16.91 -8.34
N ARG A 85 -3.36 17.39 -9.56
CA ARG A 85 -2.28 18.34 -9.88
C ARG A 85 -2.76 19.43 -10.82
N LEU A 86 -2.16 20.60 -10.67
CA LEU A 86 -2.34 21.76 -11.56
C LEU A 86 -1.57 21.60 -12.88
N ASP A 87 -0.38 21.01 -12.81
CA ASP A 87 0.53 20.94 -13.95
C ASP A 87 0.10 19.84 -14.93
N GLY A 88 -0.35 20.23 -16.12
CA GLY A 88 -0.82 19.35 -17.17
C GLY A 88 0.26 18.41 -17.71
N LYS A 89 -0.09 17.12 -17.86
CA LYS A 89 0.56 16.03 -18.63
C LYS A 89 2.07 15.71 -18.43
N ALA A 90 2.96 16.68 -18.22
CA ALA A 90 4.41 16.45 -18.21
C ALA A 90 4.90 15.69 -16.98
N ALA A 91 4.33 15.94 -15.80
CA ALA A 91 4.76 15.32 -14.55
C ALA A 91 4.39 13.82 -14.42
N TRP A 92 3.43 13.33 -15.21
CA TRP A 92 2.95 11.94 -15.16
C TRP A 92 3.81 10.98 -15.98
N ARG A 93 4.61 11.49 -16.94
CA ARG A 93 5.41 10.64 -17.82
C ARG A 93 6.62 10.00 -17.14
N LYS A 94 7.17 10.64 -16.10
CA LYS A 94 8.38 10.16 -15.43
C LYS A 94 8.07 8.90 -14.62
N GLY A 95 8.69 7.78 -14.99
CA GLY A 95 8.49 6.47 -14.34
C GLY A 95 7.25 5.71 -14.81
N ARG A 96 6.61 6.14 -15.91
CA ARG A 96 5.43 5.46 -16.47
C ARG A 96 5.76 4.05 -16.96
N ASP A 97 6.93 3.86 -17.56
CA ASP A 97 7.37 2.56 -18.06
C ASP A 97 7.57 1.58 -16.91
N ALA A 98 8.28 2.00 -15.86
CA ALA A 98 8.44 1.21 -14.63
C ALA A 98 7.10 0.85 -13.96
N LEU A 99 6.14 1.77 -13.92
CA LEU A 99 4.79 1.48 -13.41
C LEU A 99 4.02 0.50 -14.32
N THR A 100 4.24 0.56 -15.63
CA THR A 100 3.61 -0.34 -16.61
C THR A 100 4.16 -1.76 -16.46
N GLU A 101 5.48 -1.90 -16.35
CA GLU A 101 6.15 -3.18 -16.07
C GLU A 101 5.71 -3.78 -14.74
N MET A 102 5.66 -2.95 -13.69
CA MET A 102 5.19 -3.36 -12.36
C MET A 102 3.72 -3.78 -12.39
N GLN A 103 2.86 -3.11 -13.16
CA GLN A 103 1.48 -3.52 -13.35
C GLN A 103 1.39 -4.88 -14.05
N ALA A 104 2.17 -5.09 -15.12
CA ALA A 104 2.20 -6.36 -15.83
C ALA A 104 2.63 -7.51 -14.91
N GLU A 105 3.64 -7.28 -14.06
CA GLU A 105 4.06 -8.26 -13.05
C GLU A 105 2.96 -8.50 -12.02
N ALA A 106 2.30 -7.46 -11.50
CA ALA A 106 1.22 -7.61 -10.54
C ALA A 106 0.02 -8.41 -11.11
N LEU A 107 -0.25 -8.26 -12.40
CA LEU A 107 -1.26 -9.05 -13.11
C LEU A 107 -0.82 -10.51 -13.26
N ARG A 108 0.43 -10.76 -13.69
CA ARG A 108 0.98 -12.12 -13.82
C ARG A 108 0.98 -12.89 -12.49
N GLN A 109 1.35 -12.23 -11.40
CA GLN A 109 1.38 -12.82 -10.05
C GLN A 109 -0.02 -12.86 -9.38
N GLY A 110 -1.06 -12.36 -10.04
CA GLY A 110 -2.43 -12.36 -9.52
C GLY A 110 -2.68 -11.39 -8.36
N VAL A 111 -1.68 -10.64 -7.89
CA VAL A 111 -1.81 -9.70 -6.77
C VAL A 111 -2.55 -8.41 -7.14
N ALA A 112 -2.71 -8.14 -8.45
CA ALA A 112 -3.57 -7.07 -8.97
C ALA A 112 -5.07 -7.37 -8.76
N ALA A 113 -5.44 -8.65 -8.60
CA ALA A 113 -6.84 -9.05 -8.49
C ALA A 113 -7.55 -8.33 -7.34
N PRO A 114 -8.82 -7.92 -7.53
CA PRO A 114 -9.67 -8.17 -8.71
C PRO A 114 -9.57 -7.11 -9.82
N PHE A 115 -8.62 -6.19 -9.75
CA PHE A 115 -8.48 -5.13 -10.75
C PHE A 115 -7.79 -5.66 -12.02
N ARG A 116 -8.27 -5.24 -13.19
CA ARG A 116 -7.63 -5.51 -14.49
C ARG A 116 -6.56 -4.48 -14.84
N GLN A 117 -6.63 -3.31 -14.20
CA GLN A 117 -5.68 -2.21 -14.31
C GLN A 117 -5.55 -1.57 -12.93
N LEU A 118 -4.35 -1.15 -12.57
CA LEU A 118 -4.03 -0.59 -11.27
C LEU A 118 -3.80 0.93 -11.33
N THR A 119 -4.00 1.55 -12.48
CA THR A 119 -3.88 3.00 -12.63
C THR A 119 -4.87 3.56 -13.64
N ALA A 120 -5.31 4.80 -13.42
CA ALA A 120 -6.11 5.58 -14.36
C ALA A 120 -5.68 7.05 -14.29
N GLU A 121 -5.75 7.73 -15.43
CA GLU A 121 -5.50 9.16 -15.55
C GLU A 121 -6.75 9.85 -16.11
N LEU A 122 -7.16 10.94 -15.47
CA LEU A 122 -8.25 11.80 -15.90
C LEU A 122 -7.72 13.24 -16.03
N PRO A 123 -7.18 13.60 -17.22
CA PRO A 123 -6.56 14.91 -17.45
C PRO A 123 -7.49 16.08 -17.20
N GLU A 124 -8.77 15.95 -17.58
CA GLU A 124 -9.82 16.96 -17.34
C GLU A 124 -10.00 17.29 -15.85
N TRP A 125 -9.69 16.31 -15.00
CA TRP A 125 -9.74 16.46 -13.55
C TRP A 125 -8.36 16.64 -12.89
N GLY A 126 -7.28 16.72 -13.69
CA GLY A 126 -5.91 16.68 -13.19
C GLY A 126 -5.64 15.48 -12.27
N MET A 127 -6.43 14.41 -12.42
CA MET A 127 -6.56 13.31 -11.47
C MET A 127 -5.75 12.10 -11.94
N HIS A 128 -4.98 11.50 -11.05
CA HIS A 128 -4.31 10.24 -11.26
C HIS A 128 -4.61 9.29 -10.12
N ILE A 129 -4.97 8.06 -10.48
CA ILE A 129 -5.32 7.00 -9.55
C ILE A 129 -4.24 5.94 -9.62
N GLN A 130 -3.76 5.50 -8.45
CA GLN A 130 -2.87 4.36 -8.29
C GLN A 130 -3.45 3.42 -7.25
N VAL A 131 -3.61 2.16 -7.63
CA VAL A 131 -4.08 1.06 -6.78
C VAL A 131 -2.86 0.26 -6.33
N SER A 132 -2.80 -0.10 -5.04
CA SER A 132 -1.77 -1.03 -4.55
C SER A 132 -1.77 -2.31 -5.38
N PRO A 133 -0.61 -2.84 -5.82
CA PRO A 133 0.75 -2.57 -5.33
C PRO A 133 1.57 -1.47 -6.03
N LEU A 134 1.01 -0.59 -6.87
CA LEU A 134 1.85 0.26 -7.75
C LEU A 134 2.70 1.32 -7.03
N ASP A 135 4.01 1.11 -7.02
CA ASP A 135 5.00 2.11 -6.63
C ASP A 135 6.38 1.82 -7.24
N ALA A 136 6.78 2.60 -8.24
CA ALA A 136 8.07 2.42 -8.92
C ALA A 136 9.29 2.65 -8.00
N GLN A 137 9.13 3.32 -6.84
CA GLN A 137 10.22 3.46 -5.86
C GLN A 137 10.37 2.21 -4.98
N PHE A 138 9.41 1.29 -5.01
CA PHE A 138 9.41 0.02 -4.27
C PHE A 138 9.06 -1.14 -5.22
N PRO A 139 9.92 -1.46 -6.21
CA PRO A 139 9.63 -2.49 -7.20
C PRO A 139 9.36 -3.87 -6.59
N GLN A 140 9.94 -4.17 -5.43
CA GLN A 140 9.73 -5.40 -4.66
C GLN A 140 8.32 -5.56 -4.07
N LEU A 141 7.52 -4.49 -4.01
CA LEU A 141 6.20 -4.49 -3.37
C LEU A 141 5.24 -5.51 -3.99
N VAL A 142 5.36 -5.80 -5.29
CA VAL A 142 4.55 -6.84 -5.95
C VAL A 142 4.82 -8.22 -5.35
N ARG A 143 6.10 -8.59 -5.22
CA ARG A 143 6.51 -9.88 -4.65
C ARG A 143 6.16 -9.99 -3.17
N LEU A 144 6.31 -8.90 -2.42
CA LEU A 144 5.98 -8.86 -0.98
C LEU A 144 4.46 -8.88 -0.71
N LEU A 145 3.63 -8.74 -1.74
CA LEU A 145 2.18 -8.90 -1.66
C LEU A 145 1.69 -10.27 -2.18
N ASP A 146 2.60 -11.11 -2.71
CA ASP A 146 2.31 -12.48 -3.09
C ASP A 146 2.43 -13.42 -1.87
N PRO A 147 1.34 -14.05 -1.42
CA PRO A 147 1.37 -14.99 -0.30
C PRO A 147 2.37 -16.14 -0.44
N ARG A 148 2.64 -16.61 -1.67
CA ARG A 148 3.58 -17.72 -1.92
C ARG A 148 5.01 -17.27 -1.63
N HIS A 149 5.41 -16.17 -2.26
CA HIS A 149 6.72 -15.56 -2.02
C HIS A 149 6.93 -15.21 -0.54
N VAL A 150 5.91 -14.65 0.13
CA VAL A 150 5.98 -14.34 1.57
C VAL A 150 6.18 -15.60 2.40
N GLY A 151 5.51 -16.71 2.08
CA GLY A 151 5.68 -17.99 2.78
C GLY A 151 7.10 -18.53 2.69
N ASP A 152 7.72 -18.48 1.51
CA ASP A 152 9.10 -18.92 1.30
C ASP A 152 10.11 -18.00 1.98
N MET A 153 9.93 -16.68 1.83
CA MET A 153 10.77 -15.66 2.45
C MET A 153 10.76 -15.77 3.98
N LEU A 154 9.59 -15.90 4.59
CA LEU A 154 9.48 -16.02 6.05
C LEU A 154 10.07 -17.34 6.54
N ALA A 155 9.89 -18.44 5.81
CA ALA A 155 10.51 -19.70 6.20
C ALA A 155 12.05 -19.62 6.19
N ALA A 156 12.63 -18.99 5.16
CA ALA A 156 14.07 -18.74 5.11
C ALA A 156 14.55 -17.84 6.25
N ALA A 157 13.80 -16.77 6.56
CA ALA A 157 14.12 -15.85 7.66
C ALA A 157 14.08 -16.53 9.03
N HIS A 158 13.11 -17.40 9.30
CA HIS A 158 13.04 -18.15 10.55
C HIS A 158 14.18 -19.16 10.65
N ALA A 159 14.47 -19.91 9.58
CA ALA A 159 15.59 -20.85 9.55
C ALA A 159 16.94 -20.14 9.83
N ALA A 160 17.14 -18.95 9.26
CA ALA A 160 18.34 -18.15 9.48
C ALA A 160 18.42 -17.50 10.87
N SER A 161 17.29 -17.37 11.59
CA SER A 161 17.28 -16.74 12.91
C SER A 161 17.86 -17.62 14.02
N GLY A 162 18.04 -18.93 13.75
CA GLY A 162 18.61 -19.90 14.70
C GLY A 162 17.70 -20.21 15.90
N VAL A 163 16.50 -19.63 15.95
CA VAL A 163 15.49 -19.92 16.96
C VAL A 163 14.73 -21.17 16.50
N ALA A 164 14.93 -22.29 17.19
CA ALA A 164 14.10 -23.47 17.02
C ALA A 164 12.65 -23.09 17.30
N SER A 165 11.80 -23.13 16.28
CA SER A 165 10.38 -22.95 16.46
C SER A 165 9.76 -24.33 16.66
N ASP A 166 9.28 -24.60 17.87
CA ASP A 166 8.45 -25.78 18.16
C ASP A 166 7.04 -25.66 17.52
N GLN A 167 6.74 -24.54 16.85
CA GLN A 167 5.46 -24.32 16.20
C GLN A 167 5.42 -24.94 14.80
N PRO A 168 4.32 -25.61 14.43
CA PRO A 168 4.13 -26.11 13.08
C PRO A 168 4.21 -24.97 12.07
N ARG A 169 4.87 -25.20 10.93
CA ARG A 169 4.98 -24.20 9.86
C ARG A 169 3.57 -23.82 9.35
N PRO A 170 3.25 -22.52 9.24
CA PRO A 170 2.00 -22.09 8.62
C PRO A 170 1.89 -22.59 7.18
N ASP A 171 0.69 -23.03 6.79
CA ASP A 171 0.42 -23.50 5.41
C ASP A 171 0.32 -22.33 4.40
N GLY A 172 0.34 -21.09 4.91
CA GLY A 172 0.34 -19.87 4.12
C GLY A 172 0.05 -18.65 5.00
N TYR A 173 0.10 -17.47 4.36
CA TYR A 173 -0.16 -16.19 5.02
C TYR A 173 -1.23 -15.40 4.28
N ALA A 174 -2.14 -14.80 5.04
CA ALA A 174 -2.93 -13.68 4.56
C ALA A 174 -2.06 -12.41 4.57
N VAL A 175 -2.01 -11.73 3.43
CA VAL A 175 -1.18 -10.53 3.27
C VAL A 175 -2.07 -9.28 3.22
N THR A 176 -1.81 -8.33 4.13
CA THR A 176 -2.56 -7.08 4.24
C THR A 176 -1.64 -5.87 4.20
N SER A 177 -1.95 -4.88 3.36
CA SER A 177 -1.31 -3.57 3.42
C SER A 177 -1.90 -2.74 4.56
N ILE A 178 -1.11 -2.48 5.60
CA ILE A 178 -1.48 -1.60 6.72
C ILE A 178 -1.26 -0.13 6.35
N ARG A 179 -0.18 0.13 5.60
CA ARG A 179 0.17 1.45 5.10
C ARG A 179 0.63 1.33 3.66
N TYR A 180 -0.03 2.08 2.79
CA TYR A 180 0.33 2.22 1.38
C TYR A 180 0.51 3.70 1.08
N LEU A 181 1.76 4.17 1.14
CA LEU A 181 2.13 5.56 0.83
C LEU A 181 3.15 5.58 -0.31
N PRO A 182 2.69 5.59 -1.58
CA PRO A 182 3.58 5.57 -2.73
C PRO A 182 4.63 6.68 -2.71
N GLY A 183 5.88 6.27 -2.84
CA GLY A 183 7.09 7.08 -2.79
C GLY A 183 7.50 7.56 -1.40
N ILE A 184 6.92 6.97 -0.34
CA ILE A 184 7.23 7.35 1.05
C ILE A 184 7.49 6.11 1.92
N CYS A 185 6.48 5.26 2.12
CA CYS A 185 6.59 4.13 3.05
C CYS A 185 5.45 3.14 2.83
N HIS A 186 5.79 1.86 2.89
CA HIS A 186 4.82 0.78 2.94
C HIS A 186 5.02 -0.06 4.20
N VAL A 187 3.91 -0.48 4.80
CA VAL A 187 3.89 -1.43 5.90
C VAL A 187 2.88 -2.52 5.57
N LEU A 188 3.36 -3.75 5.58
CA LEU A 188 2.58 -4.96 5.34
C LEU A 188 2.46 -5.76 6.64
N ARG A 189 1.36 -6.50 6.76
CA ARG A 189 1.09 -7.45 7.83
C ARG A 189 0.84 -8.82 7.19
N TYR A 190 1.51 -9.82 7.71
CA TYR A 190 1.40 -11.21 7.31
C TYR A 190 0.81 -11.97 8.48
N ASP A 191 -0.44 -12.41 8.33
CA ASP A 191 -1.14 -13.23 9.32
C ASP A 191 -1.09 -14.69 8.87
N PRO A 192 -0.57 -15.64 9.68
CA PRO A 192 -0.71 -17.06 9.40
C PRO A 192 -2.18 -17.41 9.13
N LEU A 193 -2.44 -18.26 8.13
CA LEU A 193 -3.81 -18.72 7.85
C LEU A 193 -4.40 -19.54 9.00
N ASP A 194 -3.53 -20.23 9.74
CA ASP A 194 -3.85 -20.88 11.01
C ASP A 194 -3.19 -20.08 12.15
N ALA A 195 -4.02 -19.39 12.93
CA ALA A 195 -3.56 -18.56 14.04
C ALA A 195 -2.89 -19.37 15.17
N ALA A 196 -3.11 -20.69 15.24
CA ALA A 196 -2.42 -21.57 16.17
C ALA A 196 -0.94 -21.80 15.77
N LYS A 197 -0.59 -21.53 14.50
CA LYS A 197 0.74 -21.77 13.92
C LYS A 197 1.66 -20.54 13.94
N GLY A 198 1.27 -19.46 14.62
CA GLY A 198 2.19 -18.35 14.91
C GLY A 198 1.55 -16.96 14.98
N GLY A 199 2.38 -15.98 15.36
CA GLY A 199 1.99 -14.57 15.44
C GLY A 199 2.06 -13.85 14.09
N ALA A 200 1.42 -12.68 14.03
CA ALA A 200 1.49 -11.81 12.86
C ALA A 200 2.91 -11.23 12.69
N VAL A 201 3.42 -11.25 11.46
CA VAL A 201 4.69 -10.62 11.10
C VAL A 201 4.43 -9.31 10.37
N PHE A 202 5.17 -8.25 10.73
CA PHE A 202 5.07 -6.95 10.08
C PHE A 202 6.31 -6.68 9.24
N ALA A 203 6.12 -6.28 7.99
CA ALA A 203 7.20 -5.86 7.10
C ALA A 203 7.08 -4.36 6.83
N LYS A 204 8.13 -3.61 7.20
CA LYS A 204 8.26 -2.19 6.85
C LYS A 204 9.29 -2.08 5.73
N LEU A 205 8.86 -1.50 4.61
CA LEU A 205 9.71 -1.35 3.44
C LEU A 205 10.46 -0.01 3.50
N TYR A 206 11.69 -0.04 3.00
CA TYR A 206 12.59 1.10 2.86
C TYR A 206 13.07 1.18 1.40
N THR A 207 13.38 2.38 0.92
CA THR A 207 13.88 2.61 -0.44
C THR A 207 15.41 2.58 -0.53
N ASP A 208 16.09 2.58 0.60
CA ASP A 208 17.54 2.77 0.72
C ASP A 208 18.11 1.91 1.87
N GLU A 209 19.38 2.15 2.19
CA GLU A 209 20.12 1.45 3.25
C GLU A 209 19.59 1.75 4.67
N GLU A 210 18.61 2.65 4.84
CA GLU A 210 17.98 2.91 6.15
C GLU A 210 17.37 1.63 6.74
N GLY A 211 16.89 0.71 5.89
CA GLY A 211 16.37 -0.58 6.34
C GLY A 211 17.42 -1.41 7.08
N ALA A 212 18.61 -1.53 6.52
CA ALA A 212 19.71 -2.27 7.13
C ALA A 212 20.17 -1.60 8.44
N ARG A 213 20.26 -0.26 8.44
CA ARG A 213 20.59 0.50 9.66
C ARG A 213 19.54 0.32 10.74
N ALA A 214 18.25 0.45 10.40
CA ALA A 214 17.15 0.28 11.35
C ALA A 214 17.13 -1.13 11.93
N PHE A 215 17.37 -2.15 11.11
CA PHE A 215 17.49 -3.54 11.55
C PHE A 215 18.64 -3.71 12.56
N ARG A 216 19.85 -3.23 12.22
CA ARG A 216 21.03 -3.33 13.11
C ARG A 216 20.80 -2.63 14.45
N VAL A 217 20.28 -1.41 14.42
CA VAL A 217 20.03 -0.62 15.64
C VAL A 217 18.96 -1.29 16.50
N ALA A 218 17.82 -1.68 15.92
CA ALA A 218 16.75 -2.33 16.68
C ALA A 218 17.19 -3.66 17.30
N ARG A 219 17.99 -4.45 16.58
CA ARG A 219 18.56 -5.69 17.11
C ARG A 219 19.53 -5.42 18.26
N GLY A 220 20.46 -4.47 18.09
CA GLY A 220 21.39 -4.09 19.15
C GLY A 220 20.72 -3.56 20.42
N VAL A 221 19.64 -2.77 20.28
CA VAL A 221 18.83 -2.33 21.43
C VAL A 221 18.12 -3.51 22.10
N ALA A 222 17.58 -4.45 21.31
CA ALA A 222 16.94 -5.64 21.86
C ALA A 222 17.93 -6.57 22.59
N ASP A 223 19.14 -6.73 22.06
CA ASP A 223 20.22 -7.48 22.71
C ASP A 223 20.66 -6.80 24.02
N TRP A 224 20.91 -5.48 23.97
CA TRP A 224 21.30 -4.72 25.16
C TRP A 224 20.24 -4.77 26.27
N LEU A 225 18.95 -4.64 25.92
CA LEU A 225 17.85 -4.74 26.89
C LEU A 225 17.66 -6.16 27.43
N ALA A 226 17.91 -7.20 26.63
CA ALA A 226 17.85 -8.58 27.12
C ALA A 226 18.94 -8.86 28.17
N GLU A 227 20.10 -8.21 28.04
CA GLU A 227 21.22 -8.34 28.98
C GLU A 227 21.11 -7.44 30.22
N HIS A 228 20.54 -6.23 30.09
CA HIS A 228 20.61 -5.18 31.12
C HIS A 228 19.25 -4.64 31.59
N GLY A 229 18.16 -4.96 30.89
CA GLY A 229 16.85 -4.38 31.12
C GLY A 229 16.00 -5.22 32.06
N GLU A 230 16.00 -4.90 33.35
CA GLU A 230 14.98 -5.44 34.26
C GLU A 230 13.61 -4.86 33.87
N SER A 231 12.72 -5.73 33.37
CA SER A 231 11.30 -5.42 33.06
C SER A 231 11.00 -4.58 31.80
N VAL A 232 11.99 -4.28 30.95
CA VAL A 232 11.76 -3.58 29.67
C VAL A 232 12.17 -4.46 28.50
N THR A 233 11.27 -4.63 27.53
CA THR A 233 11.53 -5.40 26.30
C THR A 233 11.44 -4.50 25.08
N ALA A 234 12.29 -4.77 24.08
CA ALA A 234 12.18 -4.18 22.75
C ALA A 234 11.71 -5.21 21.74
N VAL A 235 11.06 -4.73 20.68
CA VAL A 235 10.71 -5.57 19.54
C VAL A 235 11.99 -6.01 18.84
N ARG A 236 12.23 -7.32 18.80
CA ARG A 236 13.35 -7.92 18.07
C ARG A 236 12.95 -8.14 16.61
N PRO A 237 13.59 -7.47 15.64
CA PRO A 237 13.27 -7.70 14.23
C PRO A 237 13.70 -9.11 13.80
N LEU A 238 12.84 -9.79 13.05
CA LEU A 238 13.09 -11.16 12.57
C LEU A 238 14.24 -11.21 11.55
N ALA A 239 14.17 -10.36 10.52
CA ALA A 239 15.15 -10.33 9.45
C ALA A 239 15.19 -8.97 8.74
N TYR A 240 16.30 -8.73 8.05
CA TYR A 240 16.42 -7.78 6.95
C TYR A 240 16.62 -8.60 5.67
N VAL A 241 15.85 -8.28 4.63
CA VAL A 241 15.74 -9.05 3.38
C VAL A 241 15.94 -8.12 2.19
#